data_AF-A0A0E9LY37-F1
#
_entry.id   AF-A0A0E9LY37-F1
#
_cell.length_a   1.000
_cell.length_b   1.000
_cell.length_c   1.000
_cell.angle_alpha   90.00
_cell.angle_beta   90.00
_cell.angle_gamma   90.00
#
_symmetry.space_group_name_H-M   'P 1'
#
loop_
_entity.id
_entity.type
_entity.pdbx_description
1 polymer ?
#
loop_
_entity_poly.entity_id
_entity_poly.type
_entity_poly.pdbx_seq_one_letter_code
_entity_poly.pdbx_strand_id
1 'polypeptide(L)'
;MTITITQSAKVPEEQEPVFEYEAFIEPDNTDMRAMSALELSALMGAGWNLGNSLEAITVNNGIFTGGETSWGNPATTKGLIDAVKAAGFNTIRIPVAWSHKLADKENHLINLAWLQR
;
A
#
# COMPACT_ATOMS: atom_id res chain seq x y z
N MET A 1 26.83 -38.93 -38.07
CA MET A 1 27.10 -38.25 -36.80
C MET A 1 25.95 -37.29 -36.58
N THR A 2 24.98 -37.68 -35.76
CA THR A 2 23.73 -36.94 -35.58
C THR A 2 23.86 -36.10 -34.32
N ILE A 3 23.87 -34.78 -34.45
CA ILE A 3 23.90 -33.87 -33.31
C ILE A 3 22.46 -33.51 -32.96
N THR A 4 22.03 -33.84 -31.75
CA THR A 4 20.73 -33.46 -31.22
C THR A 4 20.94 -32.32 -30.23
N ILE A 5 20.31 -31.16 -30.49
CA ILE A 5 20.25 -30.05 -29.55
C ILE A 5 18.93 -30.19 -28.78
N THR A 6 19.00 -30.38 -27.47
CA THR A 6 17.85 -30.24 -26.56
C THR A 6 17.92 -28.90 -25.86
N GLN A 7 16.99 -28.00 -26.18
CA GLN A 7 16.76 -26.76 -25.42
C GLN A 7 15.62 -27.02 -24.42
N SER A 8 15.85 -26.75 -23.14
CA SER A 8 14.80 -26.82 -22.12
C SER A 8 13.77 -25.71 -22.38
N ALA A 9 12.49 -26.08 -22.36
CA ALA A 9 11.39 -25.12 -22.51
C ALA A 9 11.41 -24.09 -21.36
N LYS A 10 11.13 -22.83 -21.69
CA LYS A 10 10.90 -21.76 -20.69
C LYS A 10 9.77 -22.23 -19.77
N VAL A 11 10.02 -22.22 -18.45
CA VAL A 11 8.98 -22.46 -17.44
C VAL A 11 7.88 -21.41 -17.64
N PRO A 12 6.60 -21.78 -17.70
CA PRO A 12 5.52 -20.81 -17.81
C PRO A 12 5.63 -19.81 -16.64
N GLU A 13 5.64 -18.52 -16.95
CA GLU A 13 5.45 -17.48 -15.93
C GLU A 13 4.11 -17.77 -15.25
N GLU A 14 4.12 -18.01 -13.94
CA GLU A 14 2.90 -18.05 -13.15
C GLU A 14 2.19 -16.71 -13.32
N GLN A 15 1.03 -16.72 -14.00
CA GLN A 15 0.19 -15.55 -14.10
C GLN A 15 -0.35 -15.25 -12.71
N GLU A 16 0.22 -14.21 -12.09
CA GLU A 16 -0.34 -13.56 -10.91
C GLU A 16 -1.84 -13.27 -11.17
N PRO A 17 -2.72 -13.48 -10.17
CA PRO A 17 -4.15 -13.30 -10.35
C PRO A 17 -4.46 -11.88 -10.83
N VAL A 18 -5.05 -11.79 -12.03
CA VAL A 18 -5.49 -10.52 -12.61
C VAL A 18 -6.79 -10.12 -11.93
N PHE A 19 -6.74 -9.05 -11.13
CA PHE A 19 -7.95 -8.41 -10.61
C PHE A 19 -8.64 -7.65 -11.76
N GLU A 20 -9.84 -8.08 -12.12
CA GLU A 20 -10.72 -7.32 -13.01
C GLU A 20 -11.33 -6.16 -12.20
N TYR A 21 -11.00 -4.92 -12.57
CA TYR A 21 -11.58 -3.74 -11.94
C TYR A 21 -12.81 -3.32 -12.75
N GLU A 22 -13.94 -3.14 -12.07
CA GLU A 22 -15.06 -2.42 -12.65
C GLU A 22 -14.60 -0.97 -12.89
N ALA A 23 -14.84 -0.46 -14.10
CA ALA A 23 -14.38 0.88 -14.50
C ALA A 23 -15.01 2.01 -13.66
N PHE A 24 -16.10 1.72 -12.95
CA PHE A 24 -16.78 2.65 -12.08
C PHE A 24 -17.53 1.91 -10.96
N ILE A 25 -17.36 2.38 -9.72
CA ILE A 25 -18.07 1.90 -8.55
C ILE A 25 -18.79 3.11 -7.95
N GLU A 26 -20.10 3.03 -7.75
CA GLU A 26 -20.87 4.08 -7.06
C GLU A 26 -20.32 4.29 -5.65
N PRO A 27 -20.30 5.54 -5.13
CA PRO A 27 -19.84 5.79 -3.79
C PRO A 27 -20.70 5.05 -2.77
N ASP A 28 -20.09 4.16 -2.00
CA ASP A 28 -20.74 3.54 -0.86
C ASP A 28 -20.84 4.56 0.27
N ASN A 29 -22.06 5.04 0.50
CA ASN A 29 -22.37 5.98 1.58
C ASN A 29 -22.89 5.26 2.84
N THR A 30 -22.82 3.93 2.90
CA THR A 30 -23.17 3.16 4.09
C THR A 30 -22.31 3.62 5.27
N ASP A 31 -22.93 3.84 6.42
CA ASP A 31 -22.30 4.35 7.65
C ASP A 31 -21.66 5.75 7.58
N MET A 32 -21.84 6.49 6.48
CA MET A 32 -21.42 7.89 6.41
C MET A 32 -22.31 8.77 7.31
N ARG A 33 -21.67 9.54 8.20
CA ARG A 33 -22.37 10.47 9.09
C ARG A 33 -22.85 11.69 8.31
N ALA A 34 -24.12 12.07 8.50
CA ALA A 34 -24.71 13.28 7.92
C ALA A 34 -24.15 14.55 8.60
N MET A 35 -22.93 14.95 8.23
CA MET A 35 -22.20 16.08 8.82
C MET A 35 -21.50 16.87 7.71
N SER A 36 -21.36 18.19 7.92
CA SER A 36 -20.53 19.04 7.06
C SER A 36 -19.04 18.75 7.25
N ALA A 37 -18.23 19.17 6.28
CA ALA A 37 -16.77 19.06 6.36
C ALA A 37 -16.18 19.78 7.58
N LEU A 38 -16.78 20.90 8.00
CA LEU A 38 -16.34 21.64 9.19
C LEU A 38 -16.66 20.89 10.48
N GLU A 39 -17.86 20.33 10.60
CA GLU A 39 -18.25 19.54 11.77
C GLU A 39 -17.40 18.26 11.88
N LEU A 40 -17.11 17.60 10.75
CA LEU A 40 -16.20 16.45 10.73
C LEU A 40 -14.79 16.85 11.17
N SER A 41 -14.26 17.96 10.65
CA SER A 41 -12.92 18.45 10.98
C SER A 41 -12.78 18.80 12.46
N ALA A 42 -13.84 19.35 13.07
CA ALA A 42 -13.87 19.63 14.51
C ALA A 42 -13.74 18.37 15.37
N LEU A 43 -14.25 17.22 14.89
CA LEU A 43 -14.13 15.94 15.59
C LEU A 43 -12.74 15.30 15.47
N MET A 44 -11.96 15.66 14.45
CA MET A 44 -10.63 15.07 14.22
C MET A 44 -9.65 15.37 15.36
N GLY A 45 -9.75 16.56 15.97
CA GLY A 45 -8.91 16.96 17.10
C GLY A 45 -7.41 16.91 16.78
N ALA A 46 -6.60 16.53 17.77
CA ALA A 46 -5.17 16.32 17.58
C ALA A 46 -4.90 15.08 16.72
N GLY A 47 -4.08 15.27 15.68
CA GLY A 47 -3.67 14.22 14.75
C GLY A 47 -2.25 13.72 15.01
N TRP A 48 -2.01 12.45 14.70
CA TRP A 48 -0.69 11.82 14.69
C TRP A 48 -0.36 11.30 13.30
N ASN A 49 0.92 11.34 12.89
CA ASN A 49 1.37 10.75 11.62
C ASN A 49 2.14 9.46 11.91
N LEU A 50 1.77 8.37 11.24
CA LEU A 50 2.57 7.15 11.16
C LEU A 50 3.69 7.37 10.15
N GLY A 51 4.64 8.23 10.51
CA GLY A 51 5.74 8.63 9.63
C GLY A 51 6.81 7.56 9.47
N ASN A 52 7.55 7.64 8.38
CA ASN A 52 8.66 6.75 8.01
C ASN A 52 8.27 5.27 8.13
N SER A 53 7.05 4.95 7.71
CA SER A 53 6.48 3.61 7.74
C SER A 53 6.10 3.25 6.30
N LEU A 54 4.82 3.23 5.93
CA LEU A 54 4.37 2.78 4.60
C LEU A 54 4.82 3.71 3.45
N GLU A 55 5.32 4.91 3.72
CA GLU A 55 5.95 5.78 2.73
C GLU A 55 7.46 5.59 2.59
N ALA A 56 8.08 4.77 3.43
CA ALA A 56 9.52 4.55 3.40
C ALA A 56 9.96 3.91 2.08
N ILE A 57 11.02 4.46 1.49
CA ILE A 57 11.57 4.02 0.20
C ILE A 57 13.10 3.93 0.25
N THR A 58 13.66 3.12 -0.62
CA THR A 58 15.09 3.13 -0.94
C THR A 58 15.25 3.51 -2.40
N VAL A 59 16.14 4.47 -2.67
CA VAL A 59 16.44 4.92 -4.03
C VAL A 59 17.89 4.58 -4.35
N ASN A 60 18.10 3.71 -5.34
CA ASN A 60 19.42 3.36 -5.84
C ASN A 60 19.46 3.58 -7.35
N ASN A 61 20.36 4.46 -7.82
CA ASN A 61 20.49 4.80 -9.25
C ASN A 61 19.15 5.18 -9.91
N GLY A 62 18.29 5.92 -9.22
CA GLY A 62 16.96 6.33 -9.71
C GLY A 62 15.89 5.25 -9.64
N ILE A 63 16.22 4.04 -9.16
CA ILE A 63 15.26 2.95 -8.97
C ILE A 63 14.70 3.03 -7.55
N PHE A 64 13.38 3.25 -7.46
CA PHE A 64 12.63 3.23 -6.21
C PHE A 64 12.30 1.78 -5.82
N THR A 65 12.61 1.40 -4.59
CA THR A 65 12.38 0.07 -3.99
C THR A 65 12.07 0.22 -2.50
N GLY A 66 11.86 -0.88 -1.77
CA GLY A 66 11.77 -0.85 -0.31
C GLY A 66 10.47 -1.43 0.23
N GLY A 67 10.16 -1.06 1.47
CA GLY A 67 8.97 -1.45 2.22
C GLY A 67 8.90 -0.67 3.51
N GLU A 68 7.94 -0.99 4.39
CA GLU A 68 7.65 -0.11 5.53
C GLU A 68 8.81 0.06 6.53
N THR A 69 9.79 -0.84 6.48
CA THR A 69 10.97 -0.81 7.36
C THR A 69 12.20 -0.16 6.72
N SER A 70 12.09 0.37 5.49
CA SER A 70 13.22 0.89 4.72
C SER A 70 13.93 2.08 5.36
N TRP A 71 13.26 2.84 6.23
CA TRP A 71 13.84 3.98 6.96
C TRP A 71 14.06 3.70 8.45
N GLY A 72 14.14 2.43 8.84
CA GLY A 72 14.60 1.98 10.15
C GLY A 72 13.51 1.78 11.21
N ASN A 73 12.28 2.22 10.95
CA ASN A 73 11.15 1.87 11.82
C ASN A 73 10.80 0.37 11.67
N PRO A 74 10.37 -0.30 12.75
CA PRO A 74 9.80 -1.64 12.65
C PRO A 74 8.45 -1.60 11.94
N ALA A 75 7.95 -2.77 11.53
CA ALA A 75 6.61 -2.86 10.97
C ALA A 75 5.55 -2.40 11.98
N THR A 76 4.60 -1.61 11.49
CA THR A 76 3.43 -1.11 12.18
C THR A 76 2.63 -2.27 12.76
N THR A 77 2.37 -2.21 14.06
CA THR A 77 1.57 -3.22 14.76
C THR A 77 0.26 -2.63 15.24
N LYS A 78 -0.74 -3.48 15.46
CA LYS A 78 -1.97 -3.07 16.14
C LYS A 78 -1.68 -2.42 17.50
N GLY A 79 -0.71 -2.97 18.24
CA GLY A 79 -0.30 -2.44 19.54
C GLY A 79 0.21 -1.00 19.48
N LEU A 80 0.92 -0.61 18.42
CA LEU A 80 1.32 0.79 18.21
C LEU A 80 0.10 1.70 18.05
N ILE A 81 -0.85 1.30 17.21
CA ILE A 81 -2.07 2.09 16.97
C ILE A 81 -2.92 2.20 18.25
N ASP A 82 -3.06 1.10 18.98
CA ASP A 82 -3.76 1.08 20.28
C ASP A 82 -3.08 2.03 21.29
N ALA A 83 -1.74 2.04 21.36
CA ALA A 83 -0.99 2.94 22.23
C ALA A 83 -1.15 4.42 21.85
N VAL A 84 -1.13 4.74 20.55
CA VAL A 84 -1.39 6.10 20.05
C VAL A 84 -2.81 6.55 20.42
N LYS A 85 -3.80 5.66 20.31
CA LYS A 85 -5.16 5.94 20.76
C LYS A 85 -5.22 6.19 22.26
N ALA A 86 -4.56 5.34 23.06
CA ALA A 86 -4.48 5.49 24.51
C ALA A 86 -3.77 6.79 24.94
N ALA A 87 -2.83 7.29 24.13
CA ALA A 87 -2.17 8.58 24.34
C ALA A 87 -3.06 9.80 24.04
N GLY A 88 -4.30 9.60 23.55
CA GLY A 88 -5.30 10.65 23.38
C GLY A 88 -5.44 11.22 21.97
N PHE A 89 -4.77 10.64 20.97
CA PHE A 89 -4.96 11.03 19.57
C PHE A 89 -6.28 10.48 19.02
N ASN A 90 -7.02 11.33 18.30
CA ASN A 90 -8.29 10.96 17.68
C ASN A 90 -8.20 10.78 16.17
N THR A 91 -7.13 11.27 15.55
CA THR A 91 -6.89 11.16 14.12
C THR A 91 -5.50 10.62 13.84
N ILE A 92 -5.40 9.73 12.86
CA ILE A 92 -4.13 9.26 12.31
C ILE A 92 -4.06 9.61 10.82
N ARG A 93 -2.92 10.13 10.38
CA ARG A 93 -2.57 10.20 8.96
C ARG A 93 -1.56 9.09 8.66
N ILE A 94 -1.86 8.31 7.62
CA ILE A 94 -1.05 7.17 7.16
C ILE A 94 -0.47 7.53 5.80
N PRO A 95 0.78 8.00 5.72
CA PRO A 95 1.46 8.27 4.46
C PRO A 95 1.85 6.92 3.82
N VAL A 96 1.63 6.78 2.51
CA VAL A 96 1.97 5.55 1.77
C VAL A 96 2.60 5.90 0.43
N ALA A 97 3.69 5.22 0.08
CA ALA A 97 4.38 5.37 -1.20
C ALA A 97 4.01 4.21 -2.13
N TRP A 98 3.22 4.49 -3.17
CA TRP A 98 2.69 3.47 -4.09
C TRP A 98 3.54 3.24 -5.34
N SER A 99 4.33 4.23 -5.76
CA SER A 99 5.02 4.24 -7.06
C SER A 99 5.98 3.07 -7.29
N HIS A 100 6.54 2.51 -6.22
CA HIS A 100 7.46 1.36 -6.26
C HIS A 100 6.77 0.03 -5.86
N LYS A 101 5.45 0.05 -5.73
CA LYS A 101 4.59 -1.06 -5.29
C LYS A 101 3.53 -1.40 -6.34
N LEU A 102 3.79 -1.08 -7.60
CA LEU A 102 2.97 -1.50 -8.73
C LEU A 102 3.40 -2.90 -9.17
N ALA A 103 2.45 -3.82 -9.32
CA ALA A 103 2.62 -5.11 -9.97
C ALA A 103 2.70 -4.93 -11.50
N ASP A 104 1.94 -3.98 -12.04
CA ASP A 104 1.97 -3.59 -13.44
C ASP A 104 2.09 -2.06 -13.54
N LYS A 105 3.20 -1.58 -14.10
CA LYS A 105 3.46 -0.14 -14.23
C LYS A 105 2.68 0.51 -15.37
N GLU A 106 2.42 -0.23 -16.45
CA GLU A 106 1.74 0.28 -17.64
C GLU A 106 0.24 0.47 -17.35
N ASN A 107 -0.34 -0.48 -16.60
CA ASN A 107 -1.75 -0.45 -16.22
C ASN A 107 -1.99 0.09 -14.79
N HIS A 108 -0.94 0.57 -14.13
CA HIS A 108 -0.99 1.10 -12.75
C HIS A 108 -1.62 0.14 -11.71
N LEU A 109 -1.46 -1.17 -11.90
CA LEU A 109 -1.99 -2.16 -10.96
C LEU A 109 -1.10 -2.21 -9.71
N ILE A 110 -1.70 -2.03 -8.54
CA ILE A 110 -1.02 -2.10 -7.25
C ILE A 110 -0.75 -3.56 -6.89
N ASN A 111 0.43 -3.84 -6.32
CA ASN A 111 0.75 -5.15 -5.78
C ASN A 111 -0.21 -5.51 -4.63
N LEU A 112 -0.91 -6.65 -4.76
CA LEU A 112 -1.96 -7.06 -3.83
C LEU A 112 -1.44 -7.28 -2.40
N ALA A 113 -0.25 -7.86 -2.24
CA ALA A 113 0.32 -8.05 -0.90
C ALA A 113 0.63 -6.71 -0.22
N TRP A 114 0.97 -5.67 -0.99
CA TRP A 114 1.13 -4.32 -0.45
C TRP A 114 -0.20 -3.63 -0.18
N LEU A 115 -1.23 -3.85 -0.99
CA LEU A 115 -2.57 -3.30 -0.77
C LEU A 115 -3.24 -3.90 0.48
N GLN A 116 -3.01 -5.18 0.76
CA GLN A 116 -3.55 -5.89 1.93
C GLN A 116 -2.82 -5.57 3.24
N ARG A 117 -1.72 -4.81 3.18
CA ARG A 117 -0.87 -4.49 4.32
C ARG A 117 -1.44 -3.34 5.16
#